data_AF-A0A973GXU8-F1
#
_entry.id   AF-A0A973GXU8-F1
#
_cell.length_a   1.000
_cell.length_b   1.000
_cell.length_c   1.000
_cell.angle_alpha   90.00
_cell.angle_beta   90.00
_cell.angle_gamma   90.00
#
_symmetry.space_group_name_H-M   'P 1'
#
loop_
_entity.id
_entity.type
_entity.pdbx_description
1 polymer ?
#
loop_
_entity_poly.entity_id
_entity_poly.type
_entity_poly.pdbx_seq_one_letter_code
_entity_poly.pdbx_strand_id
1 'polypeptide(L)'
;MKQCPHPCPIVAYNHTNIEKLRAHLVEGNQCLDAWLAMSQLVSDPHQRKDCLERAAVLAPENEQIQIAYLEAYIAVEPGDIATQHRLAEIRTMQLLSDVKTSHFHEQQQARLIGDILISIGAISSQELQEVLRLQNNGSVITTDRRLGQLLLKRGLITPSKLAQALIVQQQERSHLRVAPQVIGEYLVEQNHITPQQLELALAEQLRLDQRGQRLSLGQILVRLNLISQARIDQAAGEHERSFWSKFGY
;
A
#
# COMPACT_ATOMS: atom_id res chain seq x y z
N MET A 1 -32.97 17.88 -14.18
CA MET A 1 -32.77 17.83 -12.71
C MET A 1 -31.61 18.75 -12.38
N LYS A 2 -31.73 19.58 -11.34
CA LYS A 2 -30.69 20.55 -10.97
C LYS A 2 -29.78 19.90 -9.93
N GLN A 3 -28.49 19.80 -10.23
CA GLN A 3 -27.51 19.28 -9.29
C GLN A 3 -27.21 20.37 -8.26
N CYS A 4 -27.39 20.05 -6.98
CA CYS A 4 -27.10 21.00 -5.90
C CYS A 4 -25.62 20.96 -5.52
N PRO A 5 -25.03 22.11 -5.16
CA PRO A 5 -23.69 22.13 -4.57
C PRO A 5 -23.71 21.41 -3.23
N HIS A 6 -22.58 20.76 -2.90
CA HIS A 6 -22.34 20.14 -1.61
C HIS A 6 -21.16 20.88 -0.91
N PRO A 7 -21.35 21.46 0.28
CA PRO A 7 -22.58 21.52 1.06
C PRO A 7 -23.63 22.49 0.48
N CYS A 8 -24.91 22.16 0.61
CA CYS A 8 -26.03 22.96 0.11
C CYS A 8 -26.35 24.13 1.06
N PRO A 9 -26.28 25.38 0.59
CA PRO A 9 -26.50 26.56 1.44
C PRO A 9 -27.94 26.64 1.94
N ILE A 10 -28.93 26.20 1.15
CA ILE A 10 -30.34 26.23 1.54
C ILE A 10 -30.60 25.28 2.72
N VAL A 11 -29.95 24.12 2.71
CA VAL A 11 -30.07 23.12 3.78
C VAL A 11 -29.37 23.61 5.04
N ALA A 12 -28.20 24.26 4.93
CA ALA A 12 -27.48 24.80 6.08
C ALA A 12 -28.37 25.69 6.97
N TYR A 13 -29.18 26.57 6.36
CA TYR A 13 -30.10 27.46 7.10
C TYR A 13 -31.42 26.80 7.51
N ASN A 14 -31.83 25.69 6.89
CA ASN A 14 -33.17 25.10 7.07
C ASN A 14 -33.15 23.61 7.43
N HIS A 15 -32.05 23.10 7.98
CA HIS A 15 -31.85 21.67 8.26
C HIS A 15 -32.89 21.05 9.22
N THR A 16 -33.61 21.86 10.00
CA THR A 16 -34.70 21.41 10.90
C THR A 16 -36.10 21.60 10.33
N ASN A 17 -36.27 22.25 9.17
CA ASN A 17 -37.57 22.61 8.63
C ASN A 17 -37.97 21.67 7.49
N ILE A 18 -38.79 20.66 7.81
CA ILE A 18 -39.21 19.62 6.87
C ILE A 18 -39.96 20.16 5.65
N GLU A 19 -40.76 21.22 5.81
CA GLU A 19 -41.54 21.80 4.70
C GLU A 19 -40.63 22.47 3.67
N LYS A 20 -39.63 23.21 4.15
CA LYS A 20 -38.64 23.86 3.28
C LYS A 20 -37.73 22.86 2.58
N LEU A 21 -37.33 21.79 3.26
CA LEU A 21 -36.53 20.71 2.66
C LEU A 21 -37.33 19.97 1.58
N ARG A 22 -38.61 19.69 1.84
CA ARG A 22 -39.50 19.05 0.85
C ARG A 22 -39.74 19.95 -0.35
N ALA A 23 -40.02 21.24 -0.15
CA ALA A 23 -40.17 22.21 -1.23
C ALA A 23 -38.91 22.24 -2.12
N HIS A 24 -37.73 22.30 -1.50
CA HIS A 24 -36.46 22.29 -2.20
C HIS A 24 -36.26 21.03 -3.07
N LEU A 25 -36.71 19.86 -2.61
CA LEU A 25 -36.62 18.61 -3.37
C LEU A 25 -37.69 18.51 -4.49
N VAL A 26 -38.90 19.00 -4.23
CA VAL A 26 -40.01 19.03 -5.21
C VAL A 26 -39.71 19.95 -6.39
N GLU A 27 -38.90 21.00 -6.19
CA GLU A 27 -38.36 21.85 -7.26
C GLU A 27 -37.41 21.12 -8.23
N GLY A 28 -37.14 19.83 -8.00
CA GLY A 28 -36.34 18.97 -8.88
C GLY A 28 -34.84 19.03 -8.61
N ASN A 29 -34.44 19.47 -7.42
CA ASN A 29 -33.05 19.52 -6.99
C ASN A 29 -32.59 18.14 -6.47
N GLN A 30 -31.52 17.62 -7.05
CA GLN A 30 -30.83 16.43 -6.54
C GLN A 30 -29.89 16.87 -5.40
N CYS A 31 -30.43 17.03 -4.20
CA CYS A 31 -29.69 17.53 -3.05
C CYS A 31 -29.47 16.43 -2.01
N LEU A 32 -28.21 15.98 -1.87
CA LEU A 32 -27.81 15.00 -0.87
C LEU A 32 -28.12 15.47 0.56
N ASP A 33 -27.74 16.70 0.88
CA ASP A 33 -27.91 17.28 2.22
C ASP A 33 -29.37 17.36 2.64
N ALA A 34 -30.27 17.64 1.68
CA ALA A 34 -31.71 17.71 1.96
C ALA A 34 -32.29 16.33 2.27
N TRP A 35 -31.89 15.28 1.54
CA TRP A 35 -32.31 13.91 1.82
C TRP A 35 -31.79 13.41 3.18
N LEU A 36 -30.53 13.72 3.51
CA LEU A 36 -29.96 13.38 4.81
C LEU A 36 -30.68 14.12 5.95
N ALA A 37 -30.91 15.42 5.81
CA ALA A 37 -31.66 16.20 6.81
C ALA A 37 -33.10 15.67 6.98
N MET A 38 -33.81 15.36 5.89
CA MET A 38 -35.15 14.77 6.00
C MET A 38 -35.15 13.41 6.68
N SER A 39 -34.15 12.55 6.43
CA SER A 39 -34.06 11.23 7.09
C SER A 39 -33.98 11.30 8.62
N GLN A 40 -33.47 12.42 9.16
CA GLN A 40 -33.36 12.67 10.60
C GLN A 40 -34.65 13.26 11.19
N LEU A 41 -35.46 13.94 10.40
CA LEU A 41 -36.70 14.61 10.83
C LEU A 41 -37.94 13.72 10.73
N VAL A 42 -37.91 12.68 9.90
CA VAL A 42 -39.06 11.81 9.66
C VAL A 42 -39.11 10.68 10.68
N SER A 43 -40.27 10.50 11.32
CA SER A 43 -40.52 9.44 12.30
C SER A 43 -40.94 8.10 11.69
N ASP A 44 -41.51 8.11 10.48
CA ASP A 44 -42.00 6.91 9.81
C ASP A 44 -40.84 6.08 9.20
N PRO A 45 -40.71 4.78 9.53
CA PRO A 45 -39.61 3.93 9.06
C PRO A 45 -39.54 3.80 7.54
N HIS A 46 -40.69 3.71 6.85
CA HIS A 46 -40.72 3.60 5.39
C HIS A 46 -40.24 4.89 4.73
N GLN A 47 -40.75 6.05 5.17
CA GLN A 47 -40.32 7.34 4.65
C GLN A 47 -38.85 7.63 4.95
N ARG A 48 -38.35 7.19 6.11
CA ARG A 48 -36.92 7.27 6.45
C ARG A 48 -36.07 6.42 5.50
N LYS A 49 -36.47 5.17 5.23
CA LYS A 49 -35.83 4.30 4.23
C LYS A 49 -35.75 4.99 2.88
N ASP A 50 -36.88 5.51 2.41
CA ASP A 50 -37.01 6.20 1.12
C ASP A 50 -36.12 7.44 0.98
N CYS A 51 -35.94 8.20 2.07
CA CYS A 51 -35.00 9.33 2.09
C CYS A 51 -33.55 8.86 1.98
N LEU A 52 -33.19 7.81 2.73
CA LEU A 52 -31.84 7.26 2.73
C LEU A 52 -31.48 6.54 1.44
N GLU A 53 -32.45 5.90 0.77
CA GLU A 53 -32.28 5.29 -0.55
C GLU A 53 -31.85 6.35 -1.58
N ARG A 54 -32.57 7.48 -1.61
CA ARG A 54 -32.27 8.59 -2.53
C ARG A 54 -30.93 9.24 -2.20
N ALA A 55 -30.57 9.35 -0.91
CA ALA A 55 -29.25 9.81 -0.50
C ALA A 55 -28.14 8.83 -0.95
N ALA A 56 -28.34 7.53 -0.78
CA ALA A 56 -27.39 6.48 -1.16
C ALA A 56 -27.13 6.44 -2.68
N VAL A 57 -28.16 6.69 -3.50
CA VAL A 57 -28.00 6.80 -4.97
C VAL A 57 -27.17 8.03 -5.36
N LEU A 58 -27.32 9.16 -4.64
CA LEU A 58 -26.55 10.38 -4.89
C LEU A 58 -25.10 10.30 -4.40
N ALA A 59 -24.80 9.42 -3.44
CA ALA A 59 -23.49 9.23 -2.83
C ALA A 59 -23.11 7.74 -2.74
N PRO A 60 -22.88 7.05 -3.88
CA PRO A 60 -22.60 5.62 -3.89
C PRO A 60 -21.29 5.26 -3.17
N GLU A 61 -20.30 6.16 -3.20
CA GLU A 61 -18.99 5.98 -2.56
C GLU A 61 -19.00 6.28 -1.04
N ASN A 62 -20.10 6.82 -0.49
CA ASN A 62 -20.16 7.17 0.93
C ASN A 62 -20.72 6.01 1.76
N GLU A 63 -19.81 5.21 2.33
CA GLU A 63 -20.12 4.01 3.11
C GLU A 63 -21.09 4.28 4.27
N GLN A 64 -20.96 5.41 4.98
CA GLN A 64 -21.84 5.75 6.11
C GLN A 64 -23.29 5.90 5.67
N ILE A 65 -23.51 6.46 4.48
CA ILE A 65 -24.86 6.62 3.90
C ILE A 65 -25.40 5.26 3.44
N GLN A 66 -24.54 4.40 2.86
CA GLN A 66 -24.92 3.04 2.49
C GLN A 66 -25.36 2.21 3.72
N ILE A 67 -24.61 2.28 4.81
CA ILE A 67 -24.95 1.61 6.08
C ILE A 67 -26.29 2.11 6.62
N ALA A 68 -26.48 3.43 6.70
CA ALA A 68 -27.73 4.01 7.19
C ALA A 68 -28.94 3.57 6.35
N TYR A 69 -28.79 3.49 5.03
CA TYR A 69 -29.82 2.96 4.15
C TYR A 69 -30.13 1.48 4.43
N LEU A 70 -29.12 0.62 4.51
CA LEU A 70 -29.31 -0.81 4.79
C LEU A 70 -29.97 -1.04 6.15
N GLU A 71 -29.62 -0.26 7.17
CA GLU A 71 -30.25 -0.31 8.49
C GLU A 71 -31.74 0.08 8.41
N ALA A 72 -32.05 1.17 7.71
CA ALA A 72 -33.44 1.59 7.51
C ALA A 72 -34.23 0.59 6.66
N TYR A 73 -33.59 -0.09 5.71
CA TYR A 73 -34.21 -1.16 4.92
C TYR A 73 -34.57 -2.35 5.81
N ILE A 74 -33.64 -2.84 6.62
CA ILE A 74 -33.87 -3.99 7.52
C ILE A 74 -34.93 -3.67 8.58
N ALA A 75 -35.04 -2.42 9.03
CA ALA A 75 -36.10 -1.99 9.94
C ALA A 75 -37.51 -2.14 9.33
N VAL A 76 -37.63 -2.03 8.01
CA VAL A 76 -38.87 -2.19 7.25
C VAL A 76 -39.08 -3.66 6.83
N GLU A 77 -38.01 -4.31 6.36
CA GLU A 77 -38.03 -5.69 5.84
C GLU A 77 -36.99 -6.57 6.56
N PRO A 78 -37.29 -7.01 7.81
CA PRO A 78 -36.36 -7.81 8.60
C PRO A 78 -36.17 -9.25 8.09
N GLY A 79 -36.91 -9.68 7.07
CA GLY A 79 -36.80 -11.02 6.48
C GLY A 79 -35.77 -11.13 5.36
N ASP A 80 -35.20 -10.02 4.88
CA ASP A 80 -34.26 -10.04 3.76
C ASP A 80 -32.83 -10.40 4.22
N ILE A 81 -32.51 -11.68 4.07
CA ILE A 81 -31.21 -12.25 4.44
C ILE A 81 -30.08 -11.64 3.62
N ALA A 82 -30.30 -11.26 2.35
CA ALA A 82 -29.24 -10.73 1.49
C ALA A 82 -28.78 -9.35 1.96
N THR A 83 -29.73 -8.47 2.29
CA THR A 83 -29.45 -7.14 2.85
C THR A 83 -28.81 -7.23 4.24
N GLN A 84 -29.25 -8.17 5.08
CA GLN A 84 -28.62 -8.44 6.38
C GLN A 84 -27.17 -8.89 6.24
N HIS A 85 -26.89 -9.82 5.33
CA HIS A 85 -25.53 -10.26 5.02
C HIS A 85 -24.68 -9.09 4.54
N ARG A 86 -25.21 -8.25 3.65
CA ARG A 86 -24.47 -7.09 3.13
C ARG A 86 -24.12 -6.08 4.22
N LEU A 87 -25.05 -5.79 5.13
CA LEU A 87 -24.78 -4.91 6.27
C LEU A 87 -23.75 -5.54 7.23
N ALA A 88 -23.85 -6.85 7.48
CA ALA A 88 -22.91 -7.57 8.31
C ALA A 88 -21.49 -7.59 7.69
N GLU A 89 -21.37 -7.77 6.38
CA GLU A 89 -20.09 -7.68 5.65
C GLU A 89 -19.44 -6.31 5.84
N ILE A 90 -20.19 -5.23 5.59
CA ILE A 90 -19.67 -3.86 5.71
C ILE A 90 -19.24 -3.58 7.15
N ARG A 91 -20.07 -3.90 8.15
CA ARG A 91 -19.71 -3.74 9.56
C ARG A 91 -18.53 -4.60 9.97
N THR A 92 -18.39 -5.81 9.42
CA THR A 92 -17.22 -6.65 9.67
C THR A 92 -15.97 -5.99 9.10
N MET A 93 -16.02 -5.46 7.88
CA MET A 93 -14.91 -4.70 7.30
C MET A 93 -14.57 -3.44 8.10
N GLN A 94 -15.58 -2.72 8.61
CA GLN A 94 -15.37 -1.57 9.49
C GLN A 94 -14.72 -1.97 10.80
N LEU A 95 -15.19 -3.03 11.46
CA LEU A 95 -14.55 -3.57 12.66
C LEU A 95 -13.11 -4.02 12.36
N LEU A 96 -12.84 -4.64 11.22
CA LEU A 96 -11.47 -4.97 10.83
C LEU A 96 -10.59 -3.73 10.60
N SER A 97 -11.18 -2.60 10.17
CA SER A 97 -10.47 -1.32 10.01
C SER A 97 -10.32 -0.51 11.32
N ASP A 98 -11.32 -0.55 12.20
CA ASP A 98 -11.39 0.22 13.46
C ASP A 98 -10.72 -0.50 14.61
N VAL A 99 -10.73 -1.84 14.57
CA VAL A 99 -9.78 -2.61 15.35
C VAL A 99 -8.43 -2.37 14.70
N LYS A 100 -7.79 -1.27 15.12
CA LYS A 100 -6.34 -1.17 15.29
C LYS A 100 -5.92 -2.33 16.17
N THR A 101 -5.92 -3.50 15.57
CA THR A 101 -5.48 -4.71 16.18
C THR A 101 -3.99 -4.49 16.35
N SER A 102 -3.58 -4.06 17.53
CA SER A 102 -2.20 -4.24 18.02
C SER A 102 -1.77 -5.72 18.00
N HIS A 103 -2.67 -6.63 17.59
CA HIS A 103 -2.52 -8.07 17.53
C HIS A 103 -2.69 -8.71 16.15
N PHE A 104 -3.09 -7.96 15.11
CA PHE A 104 -2.58 -8.27 13.78
C PHE A 104 -1.28 -7.51 13.77
N HIS A 105 -0.18 -8.23 13.93
CA HIS A 105 1.00 -7.82 13.20
C HIS A 105 0.47 -7.48 11.79
N GLU A 106 0.46 -6.18 11.42
CA GLU A 106 1.04 -5.76 10.15
C GLU A 106 2.14 -6.77 9.99
N GLN A 107 1.96 -7.78 9.11
CA GLN A 107 3.06 -8.68 8.79
C GLN A 107 4.16 -7.69 8.60
N GLN A 108 5.13 -7.65 9.52
CA GLN A 108 6.17 -6.64 9.42
C GLN A 108 6.82 -7.14 8.13
N GLN A 109 6.44 -6.50 7.04
CA GLN A 109 6.92 -6.77 5.72
C GLN A 109 7.97 -5.70 5.64
N ALA A 110 9.21 -6.14 5.41
CA ALA A 110 10.26 -5.19 5.18
C ALA A 110 9.76 -4.19 4.13
N ARG A 111 9.92 -2.91 4.44
CA ARG A 111 9.36 -1.84 3.62
C ARG A 111 9.82 -2.04 2.17
N LEU A 112 8.96 -1.67 1.23
CA LEU A 112 9.35 -1.72 -0.17
C LEU A 112 10.55 -0.79 -0.37
N ILE A 113 11.42 -1.16 -1.31
CA ILE A 113 12.66 -0.40 -1.53
C ILE A 113 12.35 1.06 -1.87
N GLY A 114 11.24 1.34 -2.56
CA GLY A 114 10.79 2.70 -2.85
C GLY A 114 10.47 3.52 -1.59
N ASP A 115 9.80 2.93 -0.61
CA ASP A 115 9.44 3.60 0.65
C ASP A 115 10.67 3.87 1.51
N ILE A 116 11.62 2.91 1.52
CA ILE A 116 12.90 3.08 2.20
C ILE A 116 13.67 4.24 1.57
N LEU A 117 13.71 4.30 0.24
CA LEU A 117 14.39 5.37 -0.52
C LEU A 117 13.82 6.75 -0.23
N ILE A 118 12.50 6.87 -0.07
CA ILE A 118 11.87 8.12 0.38
C ILE A 118 12.28 8.42 1.83
N SER A 119 12.23 7.42 2.72
CA SER A 119 12.51 7.62 4.14
C SER A 119 13.95 8.08 4.45
N ILE A 120 14.92 7.64 3.65
CA ILE A 120 16.33 8.05 3.77
C ILE A 120 16.66 9.34 2.98
N GLY A 121 15.64 9.99 2.40
CA GLY A 121 15.77 11.20 1.60
C GLY A 121 16.56 11.01 0.30
N ALA A 122 16.58 9.79 -0.25
CA ALA A 122 17.29 9.49 -1.49
C ALA A 122 16.50 9.91 -2.74
N ILE A 123 15.16 9.84 -2.67
CA ILE A 123 14.23 10.27 -3.73
C ILE A 123 12.98 10.87 -3.08
N SER A 124 12.24 11.68 -3.83
CA SER A 124 10.93 12.19 -3.47
C SER A 124 9.79 11.24 -3.89
N SER A 125 8.61 11.41 -3.29
CA SER A 125 7.41 10.67 -3.68
C SER A 125 7.02 10.90 -5.15
N GLN A 126 7.25 12.12 -5.67
CA GLN A 126 6.99 12.46 -7.07
C GLN A 126 7.94 11.73 -8.03
N GLU A 127 9.24 11.71 -7.72
CA GLU A 127 10.25 11.00 -8.52
C GLU A 127 9.99 9.48 -8.51
N LEU A 128 9.58 8.91 -7.38
CA LEU A 128 9.20 7.50 -7.29
C LEU A 128 7.99 7.19 -8.20
N GLN A 129 6.93 8.01 -8.16
CA GLN A 129 5.75 7.81 -9.00
C GLN A 129 6.07 7.91 -10.50
N GLU A 130 6.93 8.84 -10.90
CA GLU A 130 7.35 8.97 -12.29
C GLU A 130 8.04 7.69 -12.78
N VAL A 131 8.99 7.18 -11.99
CA VAL A 131 9.77 5.99 -12.34
C VAL A 131 8.89 4.73 -12.36
N LEU A 132 7.92 4.61 -11.45
CA LEU A 132 6.95 3.51 -11.45
C LEU A 132 6.04 3.54 -12.69
N ARG A 133 5.59 4.73 -13.14
CA ARG A 133 4.83 4.85 -14.40
C ARG A 133 5.65 4.36 -15.60
N LEU A 134 6.95 4.63 -15.61
CA LEU A 134 7.83 4.20 -16.68
C LEU A 134 8.14 2.70 -16.62
N GLN A 135 8.25 2.14 -15.42
CA GLN A 135 8.37 0.71 -15.20
C GLN A 135 7.13 -0.04 -15.74
N ASN A 136 5.94 0.52 -15.53
CA ASN A 136 4.66 -0.06 -15.98
C ASN A 136 4.40 0.15 -17.48
N ASN A 137 4.87 1.26 -18.06
CA ASN A 137 4.70 1.59 -19.48
C ASN A 137 5.81 1.02 -20.38
N GLY A 138 6.83 0.36 -19.80
CA GLY A 138 7.97 -0.19 -20.53
C GLY A 138 7.61 -1.41 -21.38
N SER A 139 7.92 -1.33 -22.68
CA SER A 139 7.83 -2.45 -23.63
C SER A 139 8.61 -3.69 -23.12
N VAL A 140 8.10 -4.88 -23.41
CA VAL A 140 8.57 -6.23 -22.98
C VAL A 140 10.06 -6.50 -23.24
N ILE A 141 10.75 -5.63 -23.98
CA ILE A 141 12.08 -5.83 -24.54
C ILE A 141 13.20 -5.17 -23.70
N THR A 142 12.91 -4.25 -22.78
CA THR A 142 13.95 -3.70 -21.89
C THR A 142 14.14 -4.58 -20.66
N THR A 143 15.27 -5.27 -20.58
CA THR A 143 15.67 -6.27 -19.58
C THR A 143 15.79 -5.75 -18.14
N ASP A 144 15.80 -4.43 -17.91
CA ASP A 144 16.03 -3.85 -16.59
C ASP A 144 14.72 -3.36 -15.95
N ARG A 145 13.91 -4.31 -15.47
CA ARG A 145 12.66 -4.03 -14.73
C ARG A 145 12.88 -3.67 -13.26
N ARG A 146 14.12 -3.66 -12.75
CA ARG A 146 14.39 -3.39 -11.34
C ARG A 146 14.35 -1.88 -11.08
N LEU A 147 13.50 -1.46 -10.13
CA LEU A 147 13.32 -0.06 -9.76
C LEU A 147 14.66 0.65 -9.47
N GLY A 148 15.55 0.02 -8.70
CA GLY A 148 16.87 0.59 -8.36
C GLY A 148 17.76 0.85 -9.58
N GLN A 149 17.73 -0.02 -10.60
CA GLN A 149 18.51 0.19 -11.83
C GLN A 149 17.94 1.32 -12.69
N LEU A 150 16.62 1.43 -12.76
CA LEU A 150 15.93 2.54 -13.43
C LEU A 150 16.29 3.88 -12.78
N LEU A 151 16.25 3.94 -11.44
CA LEU A 151 16.64 5.13 -10.68
C LEU A 151 18.10 5.53 -10.92
N LEU A 152 19.02 4.55 -10.93
CA LEU A 152 20.44 4.80 -11.20
C LEU A 152 20.68 5.32 -12.63
N LYS A 153 20.03 4.72 -13.63
CA LYS A 153 20.16 5.16 -15.04
C LYS A 153 19.62 6.57 -15.27
N ARG A 154 18.58 6.94 -14.54
CA ARG A 154 18.00 8.29 -14.57
C ARG A 154 18.81 9.33 -13.79
N GLY A 155 19.82 8.89 -13.03
CA GLY A 155 20.59 9.78 -12.16
C GLY A 155 19.81 10.31 -10.95
N LEU A 156 18.65 9.71 -10.65
CA LEU A 156 17.79 10.11 -9.52
C LEU A 156 18.32 9.62 -8.18
N ILE A 157 19.21 8.62 -8.19
CA ILE A 157 19.83 8.08 -6.99
C ILE A 157 21.31 7.80 -7.24
N THR A 158 22.11 7.85 -6.16
CA THR A 158 23.51 7.43 -6.18
C THR A 158 23.66 5.94 -5.83
N PRO A 159 24.72 5.26 -6.32
CA PRO A 159 25.04 3.89 -5.93
C PRO A 159 25.07 3.67 -4.41
N SER A 160 25.65 4.61 -3.67
CA SER A 160 25.74 4.54 -2.20
C SER A 160 24.37 4.63 -1.54
N LYS A 161 23.48 5.51 -1.99
CA LYS A 161 22.11 5.63 -1.45
C LYS A 161 21.26 4.39 -1.74
N LEU A 162 21.43 3.79 -2.92
CA LEU A 162 20.74 2.54 -3.24
C LEU A 162 21.27 1.38 -2.40
N ALA A 163 22.59 1.26 -2.22
CA ALA A 163 23.20 0.25 -1.37
C ALA A 163 22.73 0.38 0.09
N GLN A 164 22.72 1.61 0.63
CA GLN A 164 22.18 1.90 1.97
C GLN A 164 20.73 1.42 2.12
N ALA A 165 19.87 1.72 1.14
CA ALA A 165 18.47 1.30 1.18
C ALA A 165 18.30 -0.23 1.11
N LEU A 166 19.13 -0.92 0.34
CA LEU A 166 19.14 -2.39 0.27
C LEU A 166 19.56 -3.02 1.60
N ILE A 167 20.52 -2.43 2.32
CA ILE A 167 20.93 -2.89 3.65
C ILE A 167 19.81 -2.67 4.68
N VAL A 168 19.16 -1.50 4.68
CA VAL A 168 18.01 -1.24 5.55
C VAL A 168 16.91 -2.27 5.27
N GLN A 169 16.62 -2.54 4.01
CA GLN A 169 15.64 -3.54 3.62
C GLN A 169 16.04 -4.94 4.11
N GLN A 170 17.29 -5.35 3.92
CA GLN A 170 17.80 -6.62 4.44
C GLN A 170 17.64 -6.72 5.95
N GLN A 171 18.06 -5.69 6.70
CA GLN A 171 18.02 -5.69 8.16
C GLN A 171 16.59 -5.85 8.66
N GLU A 172 15.65 -5.11 8.06
CA GLU A 172 14.23 -5.28 8.32
C GLU A 172 13.80 -6.73 8.06
N ARG A 173 14.14 -7.34 6.92
CA ARG A 173 13.81 -8.75 6.61
C ARG A 173 14.40 -9.75 7.60
N SER A 174 15.65 -9.54 8.03
CA SER A 174 16.33 -10.44 8.96
C SER A 174 15.70 -10.39 10.36
N HIS A 175 15.31 -9.19 10.83
CA HIS A 175 14.52 -9.04 12.06
C HIS A 175 13.20 -9.82 12.03
N LEU A 176 12.71 -10.12 10.84
CA LEU A 176 11.46 -10.85 10.59
C LEU A 176 11.65 -12.34 10.43
N ARG A 177 12.87 -12.84 10.66
CA ARG A 177 13.26 -14.25 10.46
C ARG A 177 12.94 -14.74 9.05
N VAL A 178 12.90 -13.82 8.07
CA VAL A 178 12.81 -14.18 6.66
C VAL A 178 14.16 -14.75 6.28
N ALA A 179 14.16 -15.96 5.72
CA ALA A 179 15.38 -16.62 5.30
C ALA A 179 16.16 -15.76 4.28
N PRO A 180 17.50 -15.76 4.34
CA PRO A 180 18.32 -15.02 3.40
C PRO A 180 18.06 -15.56 2.00
N GLN A 181 17.79 -14.65 1.05
CA GLN A 181 17.46 -15.01 -0.32
C GLN A 181 18.64 -14.86 -1.28
N VAL A 182 19.66 -14.12 -0.86
CA VAL A 182 20.85 -13.88 -1.67
C VAL A 182 22.11 -14.10 -0.84
N ILE A 183 23.20 -14.46 -1.52
CA ILE A 183 24.49 -14.77 -0.89
C ILE A 183 25.01 -13.62 -0.01
N GLY A 184 24.77 -12.37 -0.39
CA GLY A 184 25.16 -11.21 0.43
C GLY A 184 24.46 -11.19 1.79
N GLU A 185 23.16 -11.50 1.82
CA GLU A 185 22.39 -11.58 3.06
C GLU A 185 22.90 -12.74 3.94
N TYR A 186 23.13 -13.90 3.33
CA TYR A 186 23.67 -15.06 4.00
C TYR A 186 25.04 -14.79 4.65
N LEU A 187 25.96 -14.13 3.94
CA LEU A 187 27.28 -13.79 4.47
C LEU A 187 27.21 -12.87 5.71
N VAL A 188 26.22 -11.96 5.76
CA VAL A 188 25.99 -11.10 6.93
C VAL A 188 25.41 -11.90 8.09
N GLU A 189 24.40 -12.75 7.83
CA GLU A 189 23.77 -13.57 8.87
C GLU A 189 24.73 -14.57 9.51
N GLN A 190 25.64 -15.14 8.72
CA GLN A 190 26.71 -16.03 9.22
C GLN A 190 27.91 -15.27 9.81
N ASN A 191 27.82 -13.94 9.97
CA ASN A 191 28.86 -13.06 10.50
C ASN A 191 30.20 -13.13 9.73
N HIS A 192 30.18 -13.46 8.44
CA HIS A 192 31.38 -13.45 7.61
C HIS A 192 31.78 -12.06 7.15
N ILE A 193 30.80 -11.18 6.98
CA ILE A 193 30.98 -9.76 6.68
C ILE A 193 29.99 -8.95 7.50
N THR A 194 30.29 -7.69 7.77
CA THR A 194 29.36 -6.78 8.45
C THR A 194 28.36 -6.16 7.44
N PRO A 195 27.19 -5.66 7.90
CA PRO A 195 26.27 -4.91 7.04
C PRO A 195 26.94 -3.74 6.33
N GLN A 196 27.86 -3.03 7.00
CA GLN A 196 28.62 -1.91 6.42
C GLN A 196 29.60 -2.36 5.33
N GLN A 197 30.23 -3.54 5.50
CA GLN A 197 31.10 -4.13 4.49
C GLN A 197 30.31 -4.58 3.26
N LEU A 198 29.11 -5.15 3.47
CA LEU A 198 28.20 -5.47 2.38
C LEU A 198 27.71 -4.21 1.65
N GLU A 199 27.35 -3.15 2.38
CA GLU A 199 26.97 -1.85 1.82
C GLU A 199 28.05 -1.31 0.87
N LEU A 200 29.30 -1.33 1.34
CA LEU A 200 30.45 -0.85 0.57
C LEU A 200 30.66 -1.69 -0.70
N ALA A 201 30.55 -3.02 -0.60
CA ALA A 201 30.68 -3.91 -1.75
C ALA A 201 29.54 -3.72 -2.77
N LEU A 202 28.30 -3.53 -2.31
CA LEU A 202 27.14 -3.24 -3.16
C LEU A 202 27.28 -1.88 -3.86
N ALA A 203 27.70 -0.84 -3.14
CA ALA A 203 27.93 0.48 -3.71
C ALA A 203 28.99 0.42 -4.83
N GLU A 204 30.09 -0.31 -4.60
CA GLU A 204 31.12 -0.52 -5.60
C GLU A 204 30.62 -1.34 -6.80
N GLN A 205 29.81 -2.38 -6.56
CA GLN A 205 29.20 -3.16 -7.63
C GLN A 205 28.32 -2.30 -8.54
N LEU A 206 27.44 -1.50 -7.95
CA LEU A 206 26.53 -0.61 -8.68
C LEU A 206 27.32 0.45 -9.47
N ARG A 207 28.40 0.98 -8.89
CA ARG A 207 29.29 1.95 -9.55
C ARG A 207 30.02 1.35 -10.76
N LEU A 208 30.47 0.10 -10.66
CA LEU A 208 31.14 -0.61 -11.75
C LEU A 208 30.15 -1.00 -12.85
N ASP A 209 28.94 -1.42 -12.50
CA ASP A 209 27.87 -1.74 -13.45
C ASP A 209 27.46 -0.50 -14.27
N GLN A 210 27.39 0.69 -13.65
CA GLN A 210 27.19 1.96 -14.37
C GLN A 210 28.29 2.26 -15.41
N ARG A 211 29.50 1.72 -15.21
CA ARG A 211 30.64 1.86 -16.13
C ARG A 211 30.73 0.72 -17.14
N GLY A 212 29.73 -0.17 -17.18
CA GLY A 212 29.72 -1.37 -18.03
C GLY A 212 30.62 -2.50 -17.55
N GLN A 213 31.20 -2.39 -16.34
CA GLN A 213 32.04 -3.42 -15.76
C GLN A 213 31.20 -4.31 -14.82
N ARG A 214 30.77 -5.46 -15.33
CA ARG A 214 30.00 -6.43 -14.54
C ARG A 214 30.94 -7.32 -13.74
N LEU A 215 31.02 -7.07 -12.44
CA LEU A 215 31.64 -7.97 -11.48
C LEU A 215 30.57 -8.56 -10.55
N SER A 216 30.79 -9.82 -10.14
CA SER A 216 29.94 -10.44 -9.15
C SER A 216 30.22 -9.84 -7.76
N LEU A 217 29.21 -9.86 -6.90
CA LEU A 217 29.36 -9.38 -5.51
C LEU A 217 30.50 -10.13 -4.80
N GLY A 218 30.63 -11.44 -5.04
CA GLY A 218 31.71 -12.25 -4.50
C GLY A 218 33.09 -11.78 -4.95
N GLN A 219 33.29 -11.52 -6.26
CA GLN A 219 34.56 -11.00 -6.78
C GLN A 219 34.93 -9.65 -6.16
N ILE A 220 33.94 -8.78 -5.94
CA ILE A 220 34.15 -7.47 -5.32
C ILE A 220 34.55 -7.63 -3.86
N LEU A 221 33.89 -8.51 -3.12
CA LEU A 221 34.22 -8.80 -1.72
C LEU A 221 35.66 -9.32 -1.55
N VAL A 222 36.12 -10.20 -2.44
CA VAL A 222 37.53 -10.66 -2.45
C VAL A 222 38.46 -9.52 -2.81
N ARG A 223 38.14 -8.73 -3.84
CA ARG A 223 38.95 -7.60 -4.28
C ARG A 223 39.14 -6.55 -3.19
N LEU A 224 38.13 -6.36 -2.34
CA LEU A 224 38.16 -5.47 -1.19
C LEU A 224 38.84 -6.09 0.05
N ASN A 225 39.35 -7.32 -0.06
CA ASN A 225 39.93 -8.10 1.05
C ASN A 225 38.98 -8.27 2.24
N LEU A 226 37.67 -8.32 1.99
CA LEU A 226 36.65 -8.48 3.04
C LEU A 226 36.42 -9.94 3.40
N ILE A 227 36.62 -10.84 2.43
CA ILE A 227 36.44 -12.28 2.61
C ILE A 227 37.31 -13.03 1.59
N SER A 228 37.76 -14.24 1.93
CA SER A 228 38.58 -15.06 1.03
C SER A 228 37.72 -15.79 -0.01
N GLN A 229 38.29 -16.04 -1.20
CA GLN A 229 37.63 -16.79 -2.26
C GLN A 229 37.12 -18.17 -1.76
N ALA A 230 37.97 -18.90 -1.03
CA ALA A 230 37.60 -20.20 -0.45
C ALA A 230 36.36 -20.11 0.47
N ARG A 231 36.24 -19.03 1.25
CA ARG A 231 35.08 -18.84 2.13
C ARG A 231 33.81 -18.47 1.35
N ILE A 232 33.93 -17.71 0.26
CA ILE A 232 32.80 -17.42 -0.64
C ILE A 232 32.28 -18.70 -1.28
N ASP A 233 33.19 -19.54 -1.81
CA ASP A 233 32.82 -20.79 -2.47
C ASP A 233 32.13 -21.74 -1.49
N GLN A 234 32.65 -21.81 -0.25
CA GLN A 234 32.02 -22.55 0.84
C GLN A 234 30.62 -22.02 1.17
N ALA A 235 30.48 -20.70 1.38
CA ALA A 235 29.20 -20.07 1.71
C ALA A 235 28.17 -20.22 0.59
N ALA A 236 28.60 -20.19 -0.68
CA ALA A 236 27.73 -20.43 -1.84
C ALA A 236 27.18 -21.86 -1.84
N GLY A 237 28.04 -22.85 -1.55
CA GLY A 237 27.62 -24.25 -1.43
C GLY A 237 26.70 -24.52 -0.24
N GLU A 238 26.91 -23.84 0.89
CA GLU A 238 26.05 -23.91 2.08
C GLU A 238 24.68 -23.26 1.84
N HIS A 239 24.66 -22.09 1.20
CA HIS A 239 23.44 -21.39 0.80
C HIS A 239 22.59 -22.21 -0.18
N GLU A 240 23.23 -22.81 -1.19
CA GLU A 240 22.54 -23.67 -2.16
C GLU A 240 21.88 -24.87 -1.47
N ARG A 241 22.59 -25.58 -0.59
CA ARG A 241 22.03 -26.71 0.17
C ARG A 241 20.88 -26.28 1.08
N SER A 242 21.01 -25.16 1.78
CA SER A 242 19.94 -24.63 2.65
C SER A 242 18.72 -24.16 1.86
N PHE A 243 18.90 -23.76 0.60
CA PHE A 243 17.81 -23.42 -0.30
C PHE A 243 17.08 -24.70 -0.74
N TRP A 244 17.80 -25.72 -1.22
CA TRP A 244 17.20 -26.99 -1.66
C TRP A 244 16.54 -27.79 -0.52
N SER A 245 17.03 -27.73 0.71
CA SER A 245 16.40 -28.40 1.86
C SER A 245 15.05 -27.82 2.28
N LYS A 246 14.69 -26.62 1.79
CA LYS A 246 13.37 -25.99 2.02
C LYS A 246 12.35 -26.29 0.91
N PHE A 247 12.81 -26.79 -0.23
CA PHE A 247 11.98 -27.04 -1.42
C PHE A 247 12.00 -28.51 -1.89
N GLY A 248 12.70 -29.41 -1.19
CA GLY A 248 12.76 -30.85 -1.47
C GLY A 248 12.40 -31.69 -0.23
N TYR A 249 11.64 -32.76 -0.46
CA TYR A 249 11.09 -33.77 0.47
C TYR A 249 12.00 -34.16 1.66
#